data_AF-A0A920MTS0-F1
#
_entry.id   AF-A0A920MTS0-F1
#
_cell.length_a   1.000
_cell.length_b   1.000
_cell.length_c   1.000
_cell.angle_alpha   90.00
_cell.angle_beta   90.00
_cell.angle_gamma   90.00
#
_symmetry.space_group_name_H-M   'P 1'
#
loop_
_entity.id
_entity.type
_entity.pdbx_description
1 polymer ?
#
loop_
_entity_poly.entity_id
_entity_poly.type
_entity_poly.pdbx_seq_one_letter_code
_entity_poly.pdbx_strand_id
1 'polypeptide(L)'
;MVLPGRNPVILAKSLASLDVISEGRLLPAFGLGAADTAEHQAFGVERKDRAPWFNEALPLMRRLWDEDRVTHTGQRFSLEGVRVLPKPLQRPLEIWLGGLAPSELRRVGRLGDGWLPAFAPPRMSLTESQLLTNMLKQRGDP
;
A
#
# COMPACT_ATOMS: atom_id res chain seq x y z
N MET A 1 -2.90 -3.91 7.73
CA MET A 1 -3.07 -5.16 6.97
C MET A 1 -1.78 -5.53 6.24
N VAL A 2 -1.53 -6.81 6.03
CA VAL A 2 -0.42 -7.30 5.18
C VAL A 2 -0.86 -7.30 3.71
N LEU A 3 -0.08 -6.65 2.84
CA LEU A 3 -0.36 -6.60 1.40
C LEU A 3 0.24 -7.78 0.62
N PRO A 4 1.52 -8.17 0.80
CA PRO A 4 2.10 -9.29 0.06
C PRO A 4 1.36 -10.61 0.36
N GLY A 5 1.06 -11.38 -0.69
CA GLY A 5 0.26 -12.61 -0.58
C GLY A 5 -1.22 -12.41 -0.92
N ARG A 6 -1.64 -11.18 -1.21
CA ARG A 6 -3.00 -10.88 -1.67
C ARG A 6 -3.02 -10.61 -3.16
N ASN A 7 -4.05 -11.10 -3.84
CA ASN A 7 -4.33 -10.73 -5.22
C ASN A 7 -4.75 -9.24 -5.27
N PRO A 8 -4.04 -8.37 -6.01
CA PRO A 8 -4.30 -6.92 -5.99
C PRO A 8 -5.64 -6.56 -6.62
N VAL A 9 -6.16 -7.33 -7.58
CA VAL A 9 -7.46 -7.09 -8.22
C VAL A 9 -8.60 -7.36 -7.24
N ILE A 10 -8.54 -8.50 -6.55
CA ILE A 10 -9.53 -8.87 -5.54
C ILE A 10 -9.51 -7.85 -4.40
N LEU A 11 -8.32 -7.52 -3.89
CA LEU A 11 -8.19 -6.56 -2.80
C LEU A 11 -8.64 -5.15 -3.20
N ALA A 12 -8.30 -4.67 -4.40
CA ALA A 12 -8.78 -3.39 -4.92
C ALA A 12 -10.31 -3.34 -4.97
N LYS A 13 -10.96 -4.41 -5.45
CA LYS A 13 -12.42 -4.49 -5.47
C LYS A 13 -13.01 -4.48 -4.07
N SER A 14 -12.49 -5.30 -3.15
CA SER A 14 -12.98 -5.36 -1.77
C SER A 14 -12.89 -4.01 -1.06
N LEU A 15 -11.76 -3.30 -1.22
CA LEU A 15 -11.56 -2.00 -0.59
C LEU A 15 -12.43 -0.92 -1.23
N ALA A 16 -12.60 -0.91 -2.55
CA ALA A 16 -13.50 0.03 -3.21
C ALA A 16 -14.97 -0.18 -2.77
N SER A 17 -15.41 -1.44 -2.67
CA SER A 17 -16.73 -1.76 -2.13
C SER A 17 -16.90 -1.31 -0.68
N LEU A 18 -15.89 -1.58 0.16
CA LEU A 18 -15.92 -1.17 1.57
C LEU A 18 -15.94 0.35 1.70
N ASP A 19 -15.16 1.06 0.89
CA ASP A 19 -15.15 2.51 0.86
C ASP A 19 -16.54 3.08 0.54
N VAL A 20 -17.21 2.55 -0.50
CA VAL A 20 -18.58 2.94 -0.87
C VAL A 20 -19.58 2.65 0.24
N ILE A 21 -19.57 1.44 0.82
CA ILE A 21 -20.53 1.04 1.87
C ILE A 21 -20.28 1.84 3.17
N SER A 22 -19.02 2.19 3.44
CA SER A 22 -18.64 3.03 4.56
C SER A 22 -18.81 4.52 4.28
N GLU A 23 -19.36 4.91 3.13
CA GLU A 23 -19.55 6.31 2.72
C GLU A 23 -18.25 7.13 2.80
N GLY A 24 -17.14 6.55 2.34
CA GLY A 24 -15.86 7.25 2.25
C GLY A 24 -15.08 7.30 3.55
N ARG A 25 -15.34 6.41 4.52
CA ARG A 25 -14.66 6.37 5.83
C ARG A 25 -13.50 5.38 5.90
N LEU A 26 -13.13 4.75 4.78
CA LEU A 26 -12.10 3.72 4.76
C LEU A 26 -10.69 4.34 4.77
N LEU A 27 -9.88 4.02 5.79
CA LEU A 27 -8.45 4.34 5.81
C LEU A 27 -7.60 3.06 5.85
N PRO A 28 -7.28 2.46 4.70
CA PRO A 28 -6.47 1.26 4.63
C PRO A 28 -5.02 1.55 5.01
N ALA A 29 -4.51 0.79 5.98
CA ALA A 29 -3.09 0.81 6.33
C ALA A 29 -2.41 -0.50 5.92
N PHE A 30 -1.29 -0.43 5.19
CA PHE A 30 -0.53 -1.59 4.75
C PHE A 30 0.89 -1.64 5.31
N GLY A 31 1.35 -2.85 5.59
CA GLY A 31 2.75 -3.15 5.88
C GLY A 31 3.22 -4.34 5.07
N LEU A 32 4.52 -4.63 5.16
CA LEU A 32 5.07 -5.87 4.62
C LEU A 32 4.55 -7.08 5.40
N GLY A 33 4.24 -6.95 6.69
CA GLY A 33 3.83 -8.01 7.63
C GLY A 33 4.94 -8.34 8.62
N ALA A 34 4.64 -9.15 9.65
CA ALA A 34 5.63 -9.43 10.70
C ALA A 34 6.77 -10.27 10.15
N ALA A 35 7.94 -10.20 10.80
CA ALA A 35 9.09 -11.06 10.50
C ALA A 35 8.90 -12.49 11.05
N ASP A 36 7.67 -13.00 11.00
CA ASP A 36 7.31 -14.35 11.43
C ASP A 36 7.29 -15.28 10.21
N THR A 37 8.09 -16.34 10.27
CA THR A 37 8.22 -17.30 9.18
C THR A 37 6.95 -18.14 9.00
N ALA A 38 6.21 -18.42 10.08
CA ALA A 38 4.94 -19.13 9.99
C ALA A 38 3.89 -18.28 9.26
N GLU A 39 3.83 -16.97 9.57
CA GLU A 39 3.00 -16.01 8.83
C GLU A 39 3.37 -15.98 7.33
N HIS A 40 4.67 -15.90 7.02
CA HIS A 40 5.15 -15.89 5.63
C HIS A 40 4.70 -17.13 4.84
N GLN A 41 4.87 -18.32 5.44
CA GLN A 41 4.47 -19.59 4.83
C GLN A 41 2.97 -19.65 4.59
N ALA A 42 2.17 -19.19 5.57
CA ALA A 42 0.71 -19.16 5.44
C ALA A 42 0.21 -18.28 4.27
N PHE A 43 0.94 -17.21 3.94
CA PHE A 43 0.63 -16.35 2.80
C PHE A 43 1.26 -16.81 1.48
N GLY A 44 2.10 -17.86 1.50
CA GLY A 44 2.80 -18.35 0.31
C GLY A 44 3.78 -17.34 -0.28
N VAL A 45 4.33 -16.43 0.53
CA VAL A 45 5.28 -15.40 0.08
C VAL A 45 6.55 -15.46 0.88
N GLU A 46 7.65 -15.77 0.18
CA GLU A 46 8.99 -15.73 0.75
C GLU A 46 9.34 -14.32 1.24
N ARG A 47 10.09 -14.22 2.33
CA ARG A 47 10.47 -12.93 2.94
C ARG A 47 11.11 -11.97 1.94
N LYS A 48 12.00 -12.47 1.08
CA LYS A 48 12.71 -11.70 0.05
C LYS A 48 11.77 -11.10 -1.01
N ASP A 49 10.61 -11.71 -1.20
CA ASP A 49 9.66 -11.39 -2.25
C ASP A 49 8.58 -10.38 -1.82
N ARG A 50 8.42 -10.16 -0.52
CA ARG A 50 7.40 -9.26 0.06
C ARG A 50 7.55 -7.82 -0.41
N ALA A 51 8.77 -7.28 -0.39
CA ALA A 51 9.03 -5.89 -0.78
C ALA A 51 8.83 -5.63 -2.29
N PRO A 52 9.39 -6.46 -3.21
CA PRO A 52 9.10 -6.36 -4.63
C PRO A 52 7.61 -6.49 -4.94
N TRP A 53 6.92 -7.46 -4.32
CA TRP A 53 5.48 -7.63 -4.48
C TRP A 53 4.72 -6.37 -4.10
N PHE A 54 5.00 -5.83 -2.91
CA PHE A 54 4.35 -4.61 -2.44
C PHE A 54 4.52 -3.45 -3.43
N ASN A 55 5.75 -3.27 -3.93
CA ASN A 55 6.10 -2.19 -4.84
C ASN A 55 5.39 -2.28 -6.20
N GLU A 56 4.96 -3.47 -6.63
CA GLU A 56 4.18 -3.68 -7.85
C GLU A 56 2.67 -3.61 -7.57
N ALA A 57 2.22 -4.27 -6.51
CA ALA A 57 0.80 -4.40 -6.17
C ALA A 57 0.15 -3.07 -5.82
N LEU A 58 0.81 -2.22 -5.03
CA LEU A 58 0.18 -0.98 -4.56
C LEU A 58 -0.07 0.03 -5.70
N PRO A 59 0.90 0.33 -6.58
CA PRO A 59 0.63 1.15 -7.77
C PRO A 59 -0.43 0.54 -8.68
N LEU A 60 -0.43 -0.79 -8.85
CA LEU A 60 -1.42 -1.48 -9.66
C LEU A 60 -2.84 -1.31 -9.09
N MET A 61 -3.01 -1.38 -7.77
CA MET A 61 -4.28 -1.11 -7.10
C MET A 61 -4.76 0.32 -7.32
N ARG A 62 -3.86 1.32 -7.23
CA ARG A 62 -4.23 2.72 -7.54
C ARG A 62 -4.74 2.86 -8.97
N ARG A 63 -4.03 2.29 -9.95
CA ARG A 63 -4.49 2.25 -11.35
C ARG A 63 -5.85 1.60 -11.49
N LEU A 64 -6.11 0.49 -10.80
CA LEU A 64 -7.40 -0.21 -10.83
C LEU A 64 -8.56 0.65 -10.27
N TRP A 65 -8.28 1.57 -9.34
CA TRP A 65 -9.29 2.50 -8.83
C TRP A 65 -9.50 3.73 -9.73
N ASP A 66 -8.44 4.24 -10.36
CA ASP A 66 -8.51 5.49 -11.12
C ASP A 66 -8.82 5.29 -12.61
N GLU A 67 -8.30 4.22 -13.22
CA GLU A 67 -8.49 3.93 -14.65
C GLU A 67 -9.78 3.11 -14.88
N ASP A 68 -10.44 3.34 -16.02
CA ASP A 68 -11.62 2.56 -16.42
C ASP A 68 -11.28 1.10 -16.76
N ARG A 69 -10.12 0.86 -17.40
CA ARG A 69 -9.57 -0.45 -17.70
C ARG A 69 -8.05 -0.42 -17.54
N VAL A 70 -7.51 -1.45 -16.90
CA VAL A 70 -6.08 -1.60 -16.63
C VAL A 70 -5.55 -2.81 -17.37
N THR A 71 -4.56 -2.54 -18.24
CA THR A 71 -3.62 -3.56 -18.72
C THR A 71 -2.29 -3.33 -18.00
N HIS A 72 -1.67 -4.41 -17.55
CA HIS A 72 -0.42 -4.40 -16.81
C HIS A 72 0.39 -5.66 -17.10
N THR A 73 1.67 -5.48 -17.41
CA THR A 73 2.63 -6.58 -17.55
C THR A 73 3.78 -6.30 -16.60
N GLY A 74 3.70 -6.88 -15.41
CA GLY A 74 4.70 -6.77 -14.36
C GLY A 74 5.41 -8.10 -14.13
N GLN A 75 6.29 -8.12 -13.14
CA GLN A 75 7.04 -9.32 -12.78
C GLN A 75 6.13 -10.36 -12.10
N ARG A 76 5.14 -9.91 -11.33
CA ARG A 76 4.22 -10.79 -10.59
C ARG A 76 2.82 -10.81 -11.14
N PHE A 77 2.35 -9.71 -11.71
CA PHE A 77 0.98 -9.57 -12.19
C PHE A 77 0.94 -9.31 -13.68
N SER A 78 0.09 -10.08 -14.37
CA SER A 78 -0.29 -9.81 -15.75
C SER A 78 -1.81 -9.64 -15.80
N LEU A 79 -2.26 -8.46 -16.21
CA LEU A 79 -3.66 -8.10 -16.37
C LEU A 79 -3.88 -7.61 -17.80
N GLU A 80 -5.02 -7.99 -18.39
CA GLU A 80 -5.43 -7.55 -19.72
C GLU A 80 -6.84 -6.96 -19.66
N GLY A 81 -6.97 -5.65 -19.88
CA GLY A 81 -8.26 -4.95 -19.98
C GLY A 81 -9.15 -5.04 -18.72
N VAL A 82 -8.55 -5.27 -17.54
CA VAL A 82 -9.28 -5.53 -16.30
C VAL A 82 -9.95 -4.26 -15.78
N ARG A 83 -11.23 -4.37 -15.44
CA ARG A 83 -12.01 -3.30 -14.81
C ARG A 83 -12.42 -3.69 -13.40
N VAL A 84 -12.11 -2.83 -12.42
CA VAL A 84 -12.63 -2.93 -11.06
C VAL A 84 -13.78 -1.93 -10.88
N LEU A 85 -14.92 -2.43 -10.41
CA LEU A 85 -16.10 -1.67 -9.99
C LEU A 85 -16.67 -2.23 -8.67
N PRO A 86 -17.25 -1.40 -7.78
CA PRO A 86 -17.34 0.05 -7.90
C PRO A 86 -15.96 0.71 -7.82
N LYS A 87 -15.87 2.00 -8.15
CA LYS A 87 -14.68 2.78 -7.78
C LYS A 87 -14.82 3.30 -6.34
N PRO A 88 -13.72 3.56 -5.63
CA PRO A 88 -13.79 4.23 -4.34
C PRO A 88 -14.54 5.56 -4.45
N LEU A 89 -15.28 5.89 -3.39
CA LEU A 89 -15.92 7.19 -3.21
C LEU A 89 -14.85 8.26 -2.94
N GLN A 90 -13.84 7.94 -2.12
CA GLN A 90 -12.69 8.79 -1.88
C GLN A 90 -11.80 8.91 -3.12
N ARG A 91 -11.35 10.14 -3.44
CA ARG A 91 -10.51 10.47 -4.61
C ARG A 91 -9.39 11.45 -4.23
N PRO A 92 -8.14 10.99 -4.06
CA PRO A 92 -7.72 9.59 -4.06
C PRO A 92 -8.25 8.82 -2.84
N LEU A 93 -8.35 7.49 -2.93
CA LEU A 93 -8.46 6.65 -1.74
C LEU A 93 -7.12 6.68 -1.02
N GLU A 94 -7.06 7.36 0.12
CA GLU A 94 -5.84 7.50 0.91
C GLU A 94 -5.35 6.14 1.40
N ILE A 95 -4.03 5.94 1.40
CA ILE A 95 -3.39 4.71 1.87
C ILE A 95 -2.26 5.05 2.82
N TRP A 96 -2.32 4.51 4.03
CA TRP A 96 -1.28 4.67 5.03
C TRP A 96 -0.32 3.50 5.01
N LEU A 97 0.98 3.77 5.13
CA LEU A 97 2.00 2.75 5.16
C LEU A 97 2.67 2.68 6.53
N GLY A 98 2.87 1.45 7.01
CA GLY A 98 3.63 1.17 8.23
C GLY A 98 5.08 0.79 7.92
N GLY A 99 5.90 0.82 8.98
CA GLY A 99 7.31 0.42 8.93
C GLY A 99 8.22 1.49 9.51
N LEU A 100 9.37 1.05 10.03
CA LEU A 100 10.34 1.87 10.75
C LEU A 100 11.75 1.76 10.16
N ALA A 101 12.05 0.69 9.42
CA ALA A 101 13.36 0.56 8.79
C ALA A 101 13.54 1.63 7.71
N PRO A 102 14.77 2.12 7.45
CA PRO A 102 15.01 3.12 6.41
C PRO A 102 14.46 2.76 5.04
N SER A 103 14.44 1.46 4.67
CA SER A 103 13.85 0.99 3.42
C SER A 103 12.32 1.06 3.39
N GLU A 104 11.68 0.95 4.55
CA GLU A 104 10.23 1.06 4.70
C GLU A 104 9.81 2.53 4.68
N LEU A 105 10.53 3.41 5.38
CA LEU A 105 10.30 4.86 5.33
C LEU A 105 10.46 5.40 3.91
N ARG A 106 11.47 4.93 3.16
CA ARG A 106 11.60 5.28 1.73
C ARG A 106 10.39 4.82 0.91
N ARG A 107 9.77 3.69 1.25
CA ARG A 107 8.56 3.21 0.59
C ARG A 107 7.35 4.07 0.97
N VAL A 108 7.21 4.41 2.25
CA VAL A 108 6.18 5.33 2.77
C VAL A 108 6.24 6.63 1.96
N GLY A 109 7.39 7.30 1.93
CA GLY A 109 7.56 8.56 1.20
C GLY A 109 7.39 8.47 -0.31
N ARG A 110 7.42 7.26 -0.91
CA ARG A 110 7.23 7.06 -2.36
C ARG A 110 5.81 6.65 -2.75
N LEU A 111 5.11 5.89 -1.89
CA LEU A 111 3.86 5.21 -2.26
C LEU A 111 2.67 5.49 -1.32
N GLY A 112 2.93 5.91 -0.09
CA GLY A 112 1.90 6.17 0.91
C GLY A 112 1.44 7.62 0.90
N ASP A 113 0.20 7.83 1.34
CA ASP A 113 -0.39 9.14 1.62
C ASP A 113 -0.28 9.49 3.12
N GLY A 114 0.14 8.53 3.94
CA GLY A 114 0.38 8.71 5.36
C GLY A 114 1.33 7.66 5.93
N TRP A 115 1.81 7.92 7.13
CA TRP A 115 2.70 7.03 7.87
C TRP A 115 2.07 6.58 9.18
N LEU A 116 2.06 5.28 9.42
CA LEU A 116 1.59 4.68 10.67
C LEU A 116 2.80 4.14 11.47
N PRO A 117 3.40 4.93 12.38
CA PRO A 117 4.59 4.54 13.15
C PRO A 117 4.25 3.66 14.36
N ALA A 118 3.54 2.55 14.12
CA ALA A 118 3.14 1.65 15.20
C ALA A 118 4.37 1.17 15.99
N PHE A 119 4.31 1.28 17.32
CA PHE A 119 5.33 0.86 18.27
C PHE A 119 6.67 1.62 18.23
N ALA A 120 6.76 2.78 17.57
CA ALA A 120 7.94 3.65 17.66
C ALA A 120 7.95 4.47 18.96
N PRO A 121 9.07 4.54 19.71
CA PRO A 121 9.19 5.44 20.85
C PRO A 121 9.16 6.92 20.38
N PRO A 122 8.64 7.88 21.18
CA PRO A 122 8.36 9.27 20.76
C PRO A 122 9.55 10.03 20.13
N ARG A 123 10.68 10.16 20.85
CA ARG A 123 11.90 9.53 20.36
C ARG A 123 12.23 9.57 18.86
N MET A 124 12.05 8.37 18.34
CA MET A 124 12.32 7.88 17.02
C MET A 124 11.34 8.56 16.05
N SER A 125 10.04 8.54 16.38
CA SER A 125 8.99 9.04 15.48
C SER A 125 9.18 10.50 15.05
N LEU A 126 9.77 11.34 15.91
CA LEU A 126 10.13 12.72 15.56
C LEU A 126 11.22 12.79 14.47
N THR A 127 12.27 11.98 14.56
CA THR A 127 13.35 11.93 13.57
C THR A 127 12.87 11.35 12.25
N GLU A 128 12.09 10.27 12.26
CA GLU A 128 11.55 9.70 11.02
C GLU A 128 10.48 10.59 10.38
N SER A 129 9.65 11.27 11.18
CA SER A 129 8.67 12.24 10.67
C SER A 129 9.38 13.39 9.93
N GLN A 130 10.52 13.87 10.44
CA GLN A 130 11.34 14.86 9.74
C GLN A 130 11.90 14.31 8.43
N LEU A 131 12.38 13.05 8.42
CA LEU A 131 12.87 12.40 7.20
C LEU A 131 11.76 12.27 6.15
N LEU A 132 10.55 11.84 6.55
CA LEU A 132 9.41 11.75 5.66
C LEU A 132 8.96 13.11 5.14
N THR A 133 8.89 14.11 6.01
CA THR A 133 8.59 15.50 5.62
C THR A 133 9.57 16.00 4.55
N ASN A 134 10.86 15.71 4.71
CA ASN A 134 11.86 16.07 3.71
C ASN A 134 11.66 15.34 2.38
N MET A 135 11.27 14.06 2.43
CA MET A 135 10.96 13.28 1.22
C MET A 135 9.70 13.77 0.50
N LEU A 136 8.66 14.17 1.24
CA LEU A 136 7.42 14.72 0.67
C LEU A 136 7.67 16.07 -0.01
N LYS A 137 8.43 16.96 0.64
CA LYS A 137 8.87 18.24 0.03
C LYS A 137 9.62 18.06 -1.28
N GLN A 138 10.40 16.99 -1.43
CA GLN A 138 11.10 16.67 -2.68
C GLN A 138 10.17 16.17 -3.80
N ARG A 139 8.96 15.70 -3.48
CA ARG A 139 7.94 15.26 -4.44
C ARG A 139 6.99 16.38 -4.89
N GLY A 140 7.01 17.52 -4.22
CA GLY A 140 6.08 18.62 -4.48
C GLY A 140 4.71 18.44 -3.82
N ASP A 141 4.58 17.46 -2.93
CA ASP A 141 3.39 17.32 -2.08
C ASP A 141 3.51 18.32 -0.90
N PRO A 142 2.44 19.07 -0.56
CA PRO A 142 2.46 20.11 0.47
C PRO A 142 2.74 19.59 1.88
#